data_AF-A0A936LCD4-F1
#
_entry.id   AF-A0A936LCD4-F1
#
_cell.length_a   1.000
_cell.length_b   1.000
_cell.length_c   1.000
_cell.angle_alpha   90.00
_cell.angle_beta   90.00
_cell.angle_gamma   90.00
#
_symmetry.space_group_name_H-M   'P 1'
#
loop_
_entity.id
_entity.type
_entity.pdbx_description
1 polymer ?
#
loop_
_entity_poly.entity_id
_entity_poly.type
_entity_poly.pdbx_seq_one_letter_code
_entity_poly.pdbx_strand_id
1 'polypeptide(L)'
;MKRFTVPVIMQGSPITVPFQFYIFERPPGWKYEGIEDQAIWLEKNRGMIVPQDVRDSFIKLEKIAKDNNVSFPDLAVYALGNASKQETATAEQTDGATSGGSPAPTDVAATEAEQPAPPQPEQPAPPPEQARPPVSEPEGETEVAMARPLPAVTAEPPDTVYRKALSRLLDGDLAAAGDLFADASERGHARATYELARLHLGLYEGDFAADPDRGRELMRRAADADVVAAQVHQGETAEQAGDREQAIAWYKKAAGQGNMRAKERLRLLSRDGAAEP
;
A
#
# COMPACT_ATOMS: atom_id res chain seq x y z
N MET A 1 -6.90 -13.89 18.68
CA MET A 1 -6.57 -12.60 18.04
C MET A 1 -7.26 -11.48 18.81
N LYS A 2 -6.53 -10.42 19.13
CA LYS A 2 -7.00 -9.22 19.85
C LYS A 2 -6.68 -8.00 19.00
N ARG A 3 -7.51 -6.95 19.06
CA ARG A 3 -7.31 -5.71 18.29
C ARG A 3 -7.08 -4.54 19.22
N PHE A 4 -6.17 -3.64 18.84
CA PHE A 4 -5.77 -2.48 19.62
C PHE A 4 -5.73 -1.25 18.75
N THR A 5 -6.21 -0.13 19.27
CA THR A 5 -6.13 1.16 18.59
C THR A 5 -4.87 1.87 19.06
N VAL A 6 -4.00 2.21 18.12
CA VAL A 6 -2.72 2.90 18.37
C VAL A 6 -2.69 4.20 17.58
N PRO A 7 -2.26 5.32 18.16
CA PRO A 7 -2.04 6.56 17.43
C PRO A 7 -0.82 6.41 16.50
N VAL A 8 -0.99 6.69 15.21
CA VAL A 8 0.07 6.68 14.20
C VAL A 8 0.21 8.06 13.59
N ILE A 9 1.44 8.47 13.24
CA ILE A 9 1.76 9.82 12.76
C ILE A 9 1.78 9.82 11.23
N MET A 10 1.23 10.84 10.58
CA MET A 10 1.37 11.00 9.13
C MET A 10 2.75 11.59 8.77
N GLN A 11 3.39 11.04 7.75
CA GLN A 11 4.71 11.52 7.31
C GLN A 11 4.64 13.00 6.89
N GLY A 12 5.39 13.86 7.59
CA GLY A 12 5.44 15.31 7.34
C GLY A 12 4.39 16.15 8.09
N SER A 13 3.61 15.56 9.00
CA SER A 13 2.63 16.29 9.81
C SER A 13 2.60 15.77 11.25
N PRO A 14 2.43 16.64 12.28
CA PRO A 14 2.30 16.21 13.67
C PRO A 14 0.92 15.56 13.98
N ILE A 15 0.08 15.35 12.97
CA ILE A 15 -1.26 14.77 13.14
C ILE A 15 -1.14 13.27 13.42
N THR A 16 -1.67 12.87 14.58
CA THR A 16 -1.86 11.46 14.95
C THR A 16 -3.25 10.98 14.55
N VAL A 17 -3.32 9.86 13.85
CA VAL A 17 -4.56 9.18 13.48
C VAL A 17 -4.67 7.83 14.19
N PRO A 18 -5.85 7.41 14.65
CA PRO A 18 -6.02 6.10 15.27
C PRO A 18 -5.97 4.98 14.22
N PHE A 19 -5.10 3.98 14.41
CA PHE A 19 -5.00 2.79 13.56
C PHE A 19 -5.17 1.51 14.37
N GLN A 20 -5.90 0.54 13.81
CA GLN A 20 -6.16 -0.75 14.48
C GLN A 20 -5.07 -1.77 14.14
N PHE A 21 -4.34 -2.20 15.16
CA PHE A 21 -3.38 -3.30 15.10
C PHE A 21 -4.02 -4.60 15.59
N TYR A 22 -3.67 -5.71 14.96
CA TYR A 22 -4.12 -7.05 15.31
C TYR A 22 -2.98 -7.85 15.93
N ILE A 23 -3.17 -8.28 17.17
CA ILE A 23 -2.21 -9.10 17.91
C ILE A 23 -2.75 -10.52 18.02
N PHE A 24 -1.91 -11.49 17.72
CA PHE A 24 -2.24 -12.91 17.75
C PHE A 24 -1.04 -13.71 18.26
N GLU A 25 -1.29 -14.95 18.65
CA GLU A 25 -0.21 -15.85 19.03
C GLU A 25 0.59 -16.23 17.79
N ARG A 26 1.87 -15.89 17.82
CA ARG A 26 2.75 -16.13 16.68
C ARG A 26 3.31 -17.54 16.73
N PRO A 27 3.39 -18.23 15.58
CA PRO A 27 4.02 -19.54 15.52
C PRO A 27 5.54 -19.42 15.77
N PRO A 28 6.19 -20.49 16.26
CA PRO A 28 7.63 -20.52 16.46
C PRO A 28 8.39 -20.20 15.16
N GLY A 29 9.38 -19.31 15.21
CA GLY A 29 10.18 -18.93 14.04
C GLY A 29 9.63 -17.76 13.21
N TRP A 30 8.62 -17.04 13.69
CA TRP A 30 8.16 -15.81 13.03
C TRP A 30 9.26 -14.74 13.02
N LYS A 31 9.39 -14.02 11.90
CA LYS A 31 10.52 -13.10 11.63
C LYS A 31 10.40 -11.73 12.31
N TYR A 32 9.21 -11.33 12.70
CA TYR A 32 8.90 -9.96 13.18
C TYR A 32 8.52 -9.98 14.66
N GLU A 33 8.92 -8.94 15.39
CA GLU A 33 8.63 -8.77 16.81
C GLU A 33 7.52 -7.73 17.03
N GLY A 34 6.83 -7.80 18.17
CA GLY A 34 5.86 -6.79 18.62
C GLY A 34 4.73 -6.54 17.64
N ILE A 35 4.76 -5.42 16.92
CA ILE A 35 3.79 -5.04 15.86
C ILE A 35 4.52 -4.58 14.57
N GLU A 36 5.78 -4.98 14.40
CA GLU A 36 6.67 -4.50 13.33
C GLU A 36 6.17 -4.86 11.93
N ASP A 37 5.59 -6.04 11.76
CA ASP A 37 5.00 -6.50 10.50
C ASP A 37 3.95 -5.51 9.98
N GLN A 38 3.06 -5.09 10.88
CA GLN A 38 2.01 -4.13 10.57
C GLN A 38 2.55 -2.70 10.46
N ALA A 39 3.54 -2.32 11.28
CA ALA A 39 4.18 -1.01 11.20
C ALA A 39 4.89 -0.80 9.85
N ILE A 40 5.68 -1.80 9.40
CA ILE A 40 6.36 -1.77 8.11
C ILE A 40 5.35 -1.71 6.96
N TRP A 41 4.26 -2.47 7.05
CA TRP A 41 3.18 -2.41 6.07
C TRP A 41 2.54 -1.02 6.01
N LEU A 42 2.33 -0.40 7.17
CA LEU A 42 1.72 0.92 7.30
C LEU A 42 2.61 2.02 6.70
N GLU A 43 3.90 1.98 6.99
CA GLU A 43 4.90 2.90 6.44
C GLU A 43 4.96 2.78 4.91
N LYS A 44 5.02 1.56 4.37
CA LYS A 44 5.16 1.32 2.93
C LYS A 44 3.90 1.64 2.12
N ASN A 45 2.71 1.34 2.65
CA ASN A 45 1.48 1.42 1.87
C ASN A 45 0.65 2.68 2.17
N ARG A 46 0.84 3.30 3.34
CA ARG A 46 0.04 4.45 3.78
C ARG A 46 0.85 5.68 4.15
N GLY A 47 2.19 5.61 4.15
CA GLY A 47 3.04 6.74 4.54
C GLY A 47 2.78 7.22 5.97
N MET A 48 2.32 6.32 6.84
CA MET A 48 2.11 6.60 8.26
C MET A 48 3.16 5.85 9.08
N ILE A 49 3.69 6.54 10.08
CA ILE A 49 4.77 6.08 10.93
C ILE A 49 4.21 5.79 12.31
N VAL A 50 4.48 4.60 12.83
CA VAL A 50 4.17 4.27 14.23
C VAL A 50 5.23 4.91 15.12
N PRO A 51 4.87 5.64 16.19
CA PRO A 51 5.85 6.17 17.13
C PRO A 51 6.80 5.07 17.65
N GLN A 52 8.09 5.38 17.79
CA GLN A 52 9.10 4.40 18.25
C GLN A 52 8.78 3.86 19.65
N ASP A 53 8.34 4.74 20.57
CA ASP A 53 7.97 4.36 21.93
C ASP A 53 6.88 3.27 21.97
N VAL A 54 5.94 3.33 21.02
CA VAL A 54 4.87 2.34 20.91
C VAL A 54 5.42 1.02 20.39
N ARG A 55 6.28 1.05 19.37
CA ARG A 55 6.94 -0.15 18.83
C ARG A 55 7.72 -0.88 19.93
N ASP A 56 8.56 -0.15 20.65
CA ASP A 56 9.38 -0.67 21.73
C ASP A 56 8.54 -1.27 22.87
N SER A 57 7.40 -0.64 23.18
CA SER A 57 6.46 -1.14 24.18
C SER A 57 5.91 -2.52 23.81
N PHE A 58 5.52 -2.73 22.55
CA PHE A 58 5.01 -4.04 22.11
C PHE A 58 6.09 -5.11 22.03
N ILE A 59 7.31 -4.75 21.62
CA ILE A 59 8.46 -5.67 21.62
C ILE A 59 8.77 -6.13 23.05
N LYS A 60 8.78 -5.19 24.00
CA LYS A 60 8.99 -5.49 25.42
C LYS A 60 7.89 -6.40 25.99
N LEU A 61 6.62 -6.15 25.65
CA LEU A 61 5.51 -7.00 26.06
C LEU A 61 5.65 -8.42 25.51
N GLU A 62 6.06 -8.58 24.25
CA GLU A 62 6.27 -9.90 23.67
C GLU A 62 7.42 -10.64 24.36
N LYS A 63 8.50 -9.94 24.71
CA LYS A 63 9.62 -10.52 25.47
C LYS A 63 9.17 -11.00 26.85
N ILE A 64 8.42 -10.18 27.60
CA ILE A 64 7.87 -10.57 28.90
C ILE A 64 6.94 -11.79 28.75
N ALA A 65 6.14 -11.83 27.69
CA ALA A 65 5.25 -12.95 27.41
C ALA A 65 6.02 -14.25 27.20
N LYS A 66 7.12 -14.21 26.43
CA LYS A 66 8.02 -15.35 26.21
C LYS A 66 8.72 -15.78 27.51
N ASP A 67 9.28 -14.84 28.25
CA ASP A 67 10.04 -15.11 29.48
C ASP A 67 9.16 -15.74 30.59
N ASN A 68 7.88 -15.35 30.65
CA ASN A 68 6.93 -15.85 31.64
C ASN A 68 6.03 -16.98 31.12
N ASN A 69 6.23 -17.41 29.86
CA ASN A 69 5.39 -18.42 29.19
C ASN A 69 3.89 -18.09 29.26
N VAL A 70 3.53 -16.82 29.05
CA VAL A 70 2.15 -16.31 29.02
C VAL A 70 1.74 -15.88 27.62
N SER A 71 0.43 -15.86 27.35
CA SER A 71 -0.09 -15.43 26.05
C SER A 71 0.17 -13.94 25.80
N PHE A 72 0.94 -13.62 24.75
CA PHE A 72 1.23 -12.24 24.35
C PHE A 72 -0.02 -11.40 24.10
N PRO A 73 -1.03 -11.89 23.34
CA PRO A 73 -2.29 -11.16 23.16
C PRO A 73 -2.97 -10.78 24.48
N ASP A 74 -3.03 -11.68 25.45
CA ASP A 74 -3.70 -11.42 26.73
C ASP A 74 -2.89 -10.48 27.61
N LEU A 75 -1.56 -10.60 27.60
CA LEU A 75 -0.68 -9.66 28.28
C LEU A 75 -0.78 -8.25 27.69
N ALA A 76 -0.91 -8.13 26.37
CA ALA A 76 -1.13 -6.84 25.71
C ALA A 76 -2.49 -6.23 26.10
N VAL A 77 -3.56 -7.05 26.20
CA VAL A 77 -4.87 -6.58 26.69
C VAL A 77 -4.74 -6.07 28.12
N TYR A 78 -4.06 -6.82 28.98
CA TYR A 78 -3.86 -6.46 30.37
C TYR A 78 -3.05 -5.17 30.54
N ALA A 79 -1.92 -5.06 29.83
CA ALA A 79 -1.04 -3.90 29.90
C ALA A 79 -1.73 -2.62 29.41
N LEU A 80 -2.42 -2.69 28.28
CA LEU A 80 -3.14 -1.55 27.72
C LEU A 80 -4.40 -1.20 28.51
N GLY A 81 -5.11 -2.21 29.04
CA GLY A 81 -6.25 -2.02 29.94
C GLY A 81 -5.88 -1.38 31.28
N ASN A 82 -4.63 -1.56 31.75
CA ASN A 82 -4.11 -0.87 32.93
C ASN A 82 -3.51 0.51 32.61
N ALA A 83 -2.94 0.71 31.42
CA ALA A 83 -2.49 2.04 30.96
C ALA A 83 -3.66 3.03 30.91
N SER A 84 -4.83 2.60 30.43
CA SER A 84 -6.06 3.42 30.44
C SER A 84 -6.56 3.76 31.85
N LYS A 85 -6.21 2.94 32.86
CA LYS A 85 -6.54 3.19 34.28
C LYS A 85 -5.51 4.10 34.98
N GLN A 86 -4.26 4.08 34.53
CA GLN A 86 -3.20 4.95 35.07
C GLN A 86 -3.31 6.39 34.55
N GLU A 87 -3.81 6.62 33.33
CA GLU A 87 -4.13 7.99 32.87
C GLU A 87 -5.26 8.63 33.68
N THR A 88 -6.25 7.86 34.13
CA THR A 88 -7.31 8.35 35.02
C THR A 88 -6.83 8.55 36.47
N ALA A 89 -5.86 7.76 36.95
CA ALA A 89 -5.36 7.86 38.33
C ALA A 89 -4.30 8.96 38.52
N THR A 90 -3.62 9.39 37.45
CA THR A 90 -2.58 10.45 37.53
C THR A 90 -3.19 11.87 37.43
N ALA A 91 -4.47 11.98 37.07
CA ALA A 91 -5.21 13.25 37.06
C ALA A 91 -5.95 13.57 38.38
N GLU A 92 -5.98 12.66 39.35
CA GLU A 92 -6.72 12.81 40.63
C GLU A 92 -5.81 12.78 41.88
N GLN A 93 -4.51 13.06 41.75
CA GLN A 93 -3.59 13.18 42.89
C GLN A 93 -2.70 14.42 42.86
N THR A 94 -3.30 15.59 42.69
CA THR A 94 -2.86 16.82 43.39
C THR A 94 -4.09 17.68 43.62
N ASP A 95 -4.81 17.50 44.73
CA ASP A 95 -5.29 18.63 45.52
C ASP A 95 -6.03 18.13 46.77
N GLY A 96 -5.32 18.23 47.89
CA GLY A 96 -5.85 17.92 49.21
C GLY A 96 -4.98 18.57 50.27
N ALA A 97 -5.09 19.89 50.42
CA ALA A 97 -5.38 20.57 51.69
C ALA A 97 -4.84 22.01 51.75
N THR A 98 -5.80 22.93 51.92
CA THR A 98 -5.77 24.06 52.87
C THR A 98 -5.12 25.37 52.44
N SER A 99 -6.04 26.30 52.11
CA SER A 99 -6.17 27.69 52.54
C SER A 99 -4.95 28.63 52.57
N GLY A 100 -5.18 29.79 51.96
CA GLY A 100 -4.73 31.06 52.53
C GLY A 100 -3.96 31.96 51.57
N GLY A 101 -4.62 33.04 51.17
CA GLY A 101 -3.94 34.32 50.98
C GLY A 101 -3.43 34.62 49.58
N SER A 102 -4.23 35.41 48.85
CA SER A 102 -3.73 36.42 47.90
C SER A 102 -2.62 37.25 48.56
N PRO A 103 -1.58 37.69 47.84
CA PRO A 103 -1.77 38.87 46.97
C PRO A 103 -1.05 38.83 45.60
N ALA A 104 -1.57 39.66 44.70
CA ALA A 104 -0.92 40.24 43.51
C ALA A 104 0.38 41.03 43.90
N PRO A 105 1.18 41.66 42.99
CA PRO A 105 0.86 42.10 41.62
C PRO A 105 1.99 42.10 40.54
N THR A 106 1.65 42.65 39.35
CA THR A 106 2.51 43.31 38.32
C THR A 106 3.34 42.36 37.41
N ASP A 107 3.49 42.54 36.09
CA ASP A 107 3.50 43.78 35.31
C ASP A 107 3.19 43.58 33.80
N VAL A 108 2.80 44.71 33.20
CA VAL A 108 2.60 45.19 31.81
C VAL A 108 3.33 44.47 30.65
N ALA A 109 2.66 44.15 29.53
CA ALA A 109 2.28 44.96 28.33
C ALA A 109 3.23 44.82 27.12
N ALA A 110 2.62 44.49 25.97
CA ALA A 110 2.87 44.87 24.57
C ALA A 110 4.28 45.40 24.19
N THR A 111 4.93 44.90 23.13
CA THR A 111 4.74 45.22 21.69
C THR A 111 5.85 44.43 20.96
N GLU A 112 5.76 43.97 19.71
CA GLU A 112 6.34 44.66 18.55
C GLU A 112 6.43 43.71 17.34
N ALA A 113 6.39 44.32 16.15
CA ALA A 113 6.30 43.73 14.84
C ALA A 113 7.67 43.40 14.19
N GLU A 114 7.56 42.70 13.06
CA GLU A 114 8.42 42.78 11.86
C GLU A 114 9.63 41.83 11.70
N GLN A 115 9.78 41.36 10.45
CA GLN A 115 10.58 40.23 9.97
C GLN A 115 12.09 40.56 9.83
N PRO A 116 12.98 39.58 9.55
CA PRO A 116 13.20 39.16 8.15
C PRO A 116 13.45 37.65 7.95
N ALA A 117 13.23 37.19 6.72
CA ALA A 117 13.49 35.82 6.26
C ALA A 117 14.99 35.53 6.04
N PRO A 118 15.48 34.29 6.27
CA PRO A 118 16.68 33.76 5.64
C PRO A 118 16.36 32.96 4.35
N PRO A 119 17.31 32.83 3.41
CA PRO A 119 17.06 32.63 1.99
C PRO A 119 16.68 31.18 1.62
N GLN A 120 15.86 31.04 0.58
CA GLN A 120 15.61 29.76 -0.07
C GLN A 120 16.87 29.28 -0.81
N PRO A 121 17.26 27.99 -0.74
CA PRO A 121 18.19 27.42 -1.71
C PRO A 121 17.50 27.31 -3.08
N GLU A 122 18.09 27.98 -4.06
CA GLU A 122 17.72 27.99 -5.48
C GLU A 122 17.48 26.58 -6.02
N GLN A 123 16.35 26.41 -6.71
CA GLN A 123 16.13 25.22 -7.53
C GLN A 123 17.15 25.21 -8.69
N PRO A 124 17.91 24.12 -8.92
CA PRO A 124 18.72 24.02 -10.12
C PRO A 124 17.81 23.93 -11.36
N ALA A 125 18.08 24.82 -12.32
CA ALA A 125 17.36 24.96 -13.58
C ALA A 125 17.30 23.65 -14.40
N PRO A 126 16.21 23.41 -15.15
CA PRO A 126 16.13 22.29 -16.07
C PRO A 126 17.16 22.45 -17.21
N PRO A 127 17.84 21.37 -17.64
CA PRO A 127 18.79 21.41 -18.76
C PRO A 127 18.08 21.71 -20.10
N PRO A 128 18.80 22.32 -21.08
CA PRO A 128 18.21 22.99 -22.22
C PRO A 128 17.66 22.02 -23.28
N GLU A 129 16.47 22.40 -23.77
CA GLU A 129 15.77 21.83 -24.91
C GLU A 129 16.60 22.02 -26.19
N GLN A 130 17.08 20.91 -26.77
CA GLN A 130 17.74 20.94 -28.06
C GLN A 130 16.69 20.99 -29.18
N ALA A 131 16.58 22.16 -29.77
CA ALA A 131 15.82 22.49 -30.97
C ALA A 131 16.26 21.69 -32.21
N ARG A 132 15.28 21.24 -33.02
CA ARG A 132 15.27 21.23 -34.52
C ARG A 132 13.79 21.16 -35.00
N PRO A 133 13.48 21.48 -36.28
CA PRO A 133 13.27 22.81 -36.87
C PRO A 133 11.82 22.93 -37.47
N PRO A 134 11.44 23.97 -38.24
CA PRO A 134 10.06 24.47 -38.29
C PRO A 134 9.10 23.70 -39.20
N VAL A 135 7.82 23.87 -38.86
CA VAL A 135 6.60 23.42 -39.54
C VAL A 135 6.48 24.08 -40.91
N SER A 136 6.18 23.27 -41.94
CA SER A 136 5.62 23.75 -43.20
C SER A 136 4.09 23.65 -43.15
N GLU A 137 3.42 24.77 -43.34
CA GLU A 137 1.97 24.86 -43.61
C GLU A 137 1.57 24.00 -44.82
N PRO A 138 0.29 23.60 -44.90
CA PRO A 138 -0.49 24.26 -45.94
C PRO A 138 -1.82 24.81 -45.44
N GLU A 139 -2.10 26.01 -45.93
CA GLU A 139 -3.41 26.64 -46.03
C GLU A 139 -4.41 25.71 -46.73
N GLY A 140 -5.66 25.74 -46.27
CA GLY A 140 -6.73 24.93 -46.85
C GLY A 140 -8.03 25.10 -46.09
N GLU A 141 -8.68 26.22 -46.34
CA GLU A 141 -10.05 26.53 -45.93
C GLU A 141 -11.00 25.38 -46.27
N THR A 142 -11.87 25.00 -45.33
CA THR A 142 -13.31 24.83 -45.60
C THR A 142 -14.07 24.69 -44.29
N GLU A 143 -14.79 25.75 -43.98
CA GLU A 143 -15.82 25.83 -42.97
C GLU A 143 -16.93 24.81 -43.30
N VAL A 144 -17.03 23.74 -42.51
CA VAL A 144 -18.24 22.92 -42.43
C VAL A 144 -18.69 22.99 -40.99
N ALA A 145 -19.78 23.73 -40.76
CA ALA A 145 -20.49 23.80 -39.50
C ALA A 145 -20.83 22.38 -39.00
N MET A 146 -20.06 21.89 -38.04
CA MET A 146 -20.36 20.70 -37.27
C MET A 146 -20.20 21.05 -35.80
N ALA A 147 -21.26 20.79 -35.06
CA ALA A 147 -21.45 20.99 -33.63
C ALA A 147 -20.14 21.15 -32.83
N ARG A 148 -20.02 22.28 -32.14
CA ARG A 148 -19.01 22.50 -31.09
C ARG A 148 -18.92 21.23 -30.23
N PRO A 149 -17.81 20.47 -30.22
CA PRO A 149 -17.70 19.34 -29.33
C PRO A 149 -17.85 19.87 -27.90
N LEU A 150 -18.80 19.29 -27.18
CA LEU A 150 -18.95 19.49 -25.74
C LEU A 150 -17.57 19.28 -25.08
N PRO A 151 -17.23 20.02 -24.01
CA PRO A 151 -15.94 19.86 -23.34
C PRO A 151 -15.76 18.38 -23.01
N ALA A 152 -14.59 17.83 -23.39
CA ALA A 152 -14.21 16.47 -23.07
C ALA A 152 -14.60 16.18 -21.62
N VAL A 153 -15.48 15.19 -21.43
CA VAL A 153 -15.76 14.61 -20.13
C VAL A 153 -14.40 14.38 -19.49
N THR A 154 -14.14 15.02 -18.35
CA THR A 154 -12.93 14.78 -17.56
C THR A 154 -12.97 13.31 -17.15
N ALA A 155 -12.45 12.45 -18.01
CA ALA A 155 -12.46 11.01 -17.81
C ALA A 155 -11.66 10.73 -16.54
N GLU A 156 -12.28 10.06 -15.58
CA GLU A 156 -11.62 9.73 -14.32
C GLU A 156 -10.31 8.99 -14.61
N PRO A 157 -9.22 9.25 -13.86
CA PRO A 157 -7.95 8.58 -14.10
C PRO A 157 -8.10 7.07 -13.93
N PRO A 158 -7.38 6.26 -14.72
CA PRO A 158 -7.50 4.80 -14.70
C PRO A 158 -7.27 4.19 -13.31
N ASP A 159 -6.40 4.78 -12.50
CA ASP A 159 -6.16 4.36 -11.11
C ASP A 159 -7.41 4.52 -10.22
N THR A 160 -8.22 5.55 -10.45
CA THR A 160 -9.46 5.77 -9.69
C THR A 160 -10.50 4.73 -10.07
N VAL A 161 -10.65 4.44 -11.37
CA VAL A 161 -11.53 3.37 -11.85
C VAL A 161 -11.07 2.01 -11.30
N TYR A 162 -9.76 1.73 -11.32
CA TYR A 162 -9.20 0.51 -10.74
C TYR A 162 -9.50 0.37 -9.25
N ARG A 163 -9.36 1.46 -8.46
CA ARG A 163 -9.72 1.43 -7.03
C ARG A 163 -11.20 1.14 -6.80
N LYS A 164 -12.09 1.71 -7.64
CA LYS A 164 -13.52 1.40 -7.59
C LYS A 164 -13.78 -0.07 -7.93
N ALA A 165 -13.10 -0.61 -8.95
CA ALA A 165 -13.19 -2.01 -9.33
C ALA A 165 -12.79 -2.94 -8.17
N LEU A 166 -11.68 -2.63 -7.48
CA LEU A 166 -11.25 -3.35 -6.29
C LEU A 166 -12.28 -3.30 -5.16
N SER A 167 -12.96 -2.16 -4.95
CA SER A 167 -14.03 -2.06 -3.96
C SER A 167 -15.16 -3.04 -4.28
N ARG A 168 -15.64 -3.06 -5.54
CA ARG A 168 -16.72 -3.97 -5.96
C ARG A 168 -16.31 -5.44 -5.84
N LEU A 169 -15.06 -5.74 -6.17
CA LEU A 169 -14.51 -7.08 -5.99
C LEU A 169 -14.52 -7.51 -4.53
N LEU A 170 -14.17 -6.62 -3.59
CA LEU A 170 -14.23 -6.89 -2.15
C LEU A 170 -15.66 -7.03 -1.63
N ASP A 171 -16.61 -6.32 -2.23
CA ASP A 171 -18.04 -6.45 -1.94
C ASP A 171 -18.64 -7.75 -2.51
N GLY A 172 -17.89 -8.51 -3.31
CA GLY A 172 -18.32 -9.76 -3.95
C GLY A 172 -19.08 -9.56 -5.27
N ASP A 173 -19.20 -8.32 -5.76
CA ASP A 173 -19.85 -7.99 -7.02
C ASP A 173 -18.87 -8.16 -8.19
N LEU A 174 -18.70 -9.41 -8.63
CA LEU A 174 -17.76 -9.77 -9.69
C LEU A 174 -18.14 -9.17 -11.05
N ALA A 175 -19.44 -9.01 -11.32
CA ALA A 175 -19.92 -8.43 -12.57
C ALA A 175 -19.53 -6.96 -12.68
N ALA A 176 -19.87 -6.15 -11.67
CA ALA A 176 -19.48 -4.74 -11.66
C ALA A 176 -17.97 -4.55 -11.56
N ALA A 177 -17.27 -5.43 -10.84
CA ALA A 177 -15.81 -5.42 -10.81
C ALA A 177 -15.23 -5.69 -12.20
N GLY A 178 -15.76 -6.68 -12.93
CA GLY A 178 -15.35 -7.01 -14.30
C GLY A 178 -15.49 -5.85 -15.27
N ASP A 179 -16.64 -5.17 -15.25
CA ASP A 179 -16.89 -4.01 -16.11
C ASP A 179 -15.90 -2.87 -15.82
N LEU A 180 -15.66 -2.57 -14.53
CA LEU A 180 -14.73 -1.52 -14.12
C LEU A 180 -13.26 -1.90 -14.40
N PHE A 181 -12.88 -3.18 -14.26
CA PHE A 181 -11.56 -3.64 -14.65
C PHE A 181 -11.36 -3.60 -16.17
N ALA A 182 -12.40 -3.89 -16.96
CA ALA A 182 -12.37 -3.74 -18.41
C ALA A 182 -12.13 -2.29 -18.81
N ASP A 183 -12.89 -1.35 -18.25
CA ASP A 183 -12.71 0.09 -18.48
C ASP A 183 -11.29 0.56 -18.09
N ALA A 184 -10.81 0.19 -16.90
CA ALA A 184 -9.45 0.54 -16.47
C ALA A 184 -8.37 -0.10 -17.36
N SER A 185 -8.59 -1.33 -17.85
CA SER A 185 -7.68 -2.05 -18.75
C SER A 185 -7.63 -1.42 -20.14
N GLU A 186 -8.77 -0.96 -20.68
CA GLU A 186 -8.84 -0.22 -21.95
C GLU A 186 -8.09 1.11 -21.86
N ARG A 187 -8.11 1.75 -20.68
CA ARG A 187 -7.30 2.94 -20.36
C ARG A 187 -5.83 2.63 -20.06
N GLY A 188 -5.38 1.39 -20.24
CA GLY A 188 -3.97 1.00 -20.13
C GLY A 188 -3.48 0.62 -18.72
N HIS A 189 -4.38 0.45 -17.74
CA HIS A 189 -3.98 0.07 -16.39
C HIS A 189 -3.59 -1.41 -16.31
N ALA A 190 -2.29 -1.69 -16.40
CA ALA A 190 -1.74 -3.06 -16.48
C ALA A 190 -2.21 -3.99 -15.35
N ARG A 191 -2.36 -3.45 -14.13
CA ARG A 191 -2.84 -4.26 -13.00
C ARG A 191 -4.35 -4.53 -13.05
N ALA A 192 -5.13 -3.69 -13.73
CA ALA A 192 -6.55 -3.97 -13.96
C ALA A 192 -6.70 -5.08 -15.00
N THR A 193 -5.85 -5.06 -16.05
CA THR A 193 -5.76 -6.17 -17.02
C THR A 193 -5.47 -7.49 -16.33
N TYR A 194 -4.58 -7.50 -15.33
CA TYR A 194 -4.30 -8.69 -14.51
C TYR A 194 -5.52 -9.17 -13.70
N GLU A 195 -6.22 -8.29 -12.99
CA GLU A 195 -7.41 -8.72 -12.22
C GLU A 195 -8.55 -9.17 -13.14
N LEU A 196 -8.73 -8.53 -14.30
CA LEU A 196 -9.70 -8.96 -15.33
C LEU A 196 -9.36 -10.35 -15.88
N ALA A 197 -8.07 -10.62 -16.12
CA ALA A 197 -7.61 -11.94 -16.54
C ALA A 197 -7.99 -13.00 -15.49
N ARG A 198 -7.79 -12.70 -14.20
CA ARG A 198 -8.14 -13.61 -13.10
C ARG A 198 -9.65 -13.87 -13.01
N LEU A 199 -10.49 -12.86 -13.26
CA LEU A 199 -11.95 -13.04 -13.34
C LEU A 199 -12.32 -14.00 -14.47
N HIS A 200 -11.81 -13.77 -15.67
CA HIS A 200 -12.09 -14.63 -16.82
C HIS A 200 -11.51 -16.05 -16.71
N LEU A 201 -10.46 -16.24 -15.92
CA LEU A 201 -9.90 -17.56 -15.60
C LEU A 201 -10.64 -18.27 -14.45
N GLY A 202 -11.64 -17.65 -13.83
CA GLY A 202 -12.38 -18.25 -12.71
C GLY A 202 -11.55 -18.37 -11.43
N LEU A 203 -10.58 -17.47 -11.22
CA LEU A 203 -9.71 -17.47 -10.03
C LEU A 203 -10.32 -16.73 -8.82
N TYR A 204 -11.59 -16.38 -8.91
CA TYR A 204 -12.39 -15.82 -7.82
C TYR A 204 -13.58 -16.73 -7.55
N GLU A 205 -14.00 -16.79 -6.30
CA GLU A 205 -15.23 -17.46 -5.90
C GLU A 205 -16.42 -16.56 -6.22
N GLY A 206 -17.42 -17.09 -6.93
CA GLY A 206 -18.66 -16.38 -7.26
C GLY A 206 -19.09 -16.57 -8.71
N ASP A 207 -20.26 -16.02 -9.05
CA ASP A 207 -20.81 -16.08 -10.39
C ASP A 207 -20.25 -14.97 -11.26
N PHE A 208 -19.41 -15.36 -12.22
CA PHE A 208 -18.90 -14.48 -13.26
C PHE A 208 -18.92 -15.24 -14.59
N ALA A 209 -19.26 -14.56 -15.69
CA ALA A 209 -19.22 -15.14 -17.03
C ALA A 209 -17.76 -15.32 -17.48
N ALA A 210 -17.11 -16.37 -16.97
CA ALA A 210 -15.73 -16.68 -17.26
C ALA A 210 -15.53 -17.02 -18.75
N ASP A 211 -14.41 -16.54 -19.29
CA ASP A 211 -13.96 -16.85 -20.65
C ASP A 211 -12.47 -17.20 -20.54
N PRO A 212 -12.13 -18.47 -20.35
CA PRO A 212 -10.74 -18.86 -20.10
C PRO A 212 -9.77 -18.50 -21.23
N ASP A 213 -10.24 -18.46 -22.48
CA ASP A 213 -9.42 -18.05 -23.63
C ASP A 213 -9.04 -16.58 -23.54
N ARG A 214 -10.04 -15.73 -23.32
CA ARG A 214 -9.83 -14.29 -23.08
C ARG A 214 -8.97 -14.05 -21.82
N GLY A 215 -9.20 -14.84 -20.77
CA GLY A 215 -8.42 -14.79 -19.54
C GLY A 215 -6.93 -15.06 -19.77
N ARG A 216 -6.59 -16.07 -20.58
CA ARG A 216 -5.20 -16.40 -20.95
C ARG A 216 -4.54 -15.27 -21.75
N GLU A 217 -5.26 -14.69 -22.72
CA GLU A 217 -4.74 -13.58 -23.52
C GLU A 217 -4.45 -12.35 -22.64
N LEU A 218 -5.41 -11.95 -21.80
CA LEU A 218 -5.26 -10.83 -20.87
C LEU A 218 -4.13 -11.07 -19.87
N MET A 219 -3.98 -12.30 -19.38
CA MET A 219 -2.90 -12.68 -18.47
C MET A 219 -1.52 -12.52 -19.13
N ARG A 220 -1.39 -12.93 -20.40
CA ARG A 220 -0.17 -12.75 -21.18
C ARG A 220 0.13 -11.26 -21.37
N ARG A 221 -0.88 -10.48 -21.77
CA ARG A 221 -0.75 -9.01 -21.92
C ARG A 221 -0.29 -8.34 -20.62
N ALA A 222 -0.83 -8.76 -19.46
CA ALA A 222 -0.40 -8.24 -18.17
C ALA A 222 1.05 -8.63 -17.83
N ALA A 223 1.47 -9.85 -18.17
CA ALA A 223 2.85 -10.31 -17.98
C ALA A 223 3.85 -9.55 -18.87
N ASP A 224 3.46 -9.25 -20.11
CA ASP A 224 4.22 -8.44 -21.06
C ASP A 224 4.27 -6.95 -20.64
N ALA A 225 3.27 -6.47 -19.90
CA ALA A 225 3.24 -5.15 -19.26
C ALA A 225 3.94 -5.12 -17.88
N ASP A 226 4.87 -6.06 -17.64
CA ASP A 226 5.68 -6.17 -16.43
C ASP A 226 4.94 -6.38 -15.11
N VAL A 227 3.67 -6.81 -15.15
CA VAL A 227 2.97 -7.21 -13.92
C VAL A 227 3.60 -8.49 -13.38
N VAL A 228 4.40 -8.35 -12.31
CA VAL A 228 5.14 -9.43 -11.65
C VAL A 228 4.25 -10.65 -11.34
N ALA A 229 3.03 -10.42 -10.85
CA ALA A 229 2.10 -11.50 -10.51
C ALA A 229 1.64 -12.29 -11.75
N ALA A 230 1.49 -11.62 -12.90
CA ALA A 230 1.16 -12.25 -14.17
C ALA A 230 2.37 -13.03 -14.73
N GLN A 231 3.59 -12.49 -14.60
CA GLN A 231 4.82 -13.20 -14.98
C GLN A 231 5.01 -14.49 -14.19
N VAL A 232 4.73 -14.47 -12.87
CA VAL A 232 4.74 -15.68 -12.05
C VAL A 232 3.69 -16.68 -12.54
N HIS A 233 2.48 -16.22 -12.85
CA HIS A 233 1.43 -17.10 -13.37
C HIS A 233 1.83 -17.76 -14.69
N GLN A 234 2.42 -17.02 -15.63
CA GLN A 234 2.93 -17.59 -16.89
C GLN A 234 4.01 -18.66 -16.63
N GLY A 235 4.88 -18.43 -15.65
CA GLY A 235 5.86 -19.43 -15.21
C GLY A 235 5.18 -20.70 -14.68
N GLU A 236 4.15 -20.56 -13.86
CA GLU A 236 3.42 -21.69 -13.27
C GLU A 236 2.65 -22.50 -14.33
N THR A 237 2.02 -21.82 -15.28
CA THR A 237 1.35 -22.48 -16.40
C THR A 237 2.35 -23.24 -17.28
N ALA A 238 3.52 -22.66 -17.55
CA ALA A 238 4.57 -23.33 -18.30
C ALA A 238 5.13 -24.55 -17.56
N GLU A 239 5.34 -24.47 -16.23
CA GLU A 239 5.73 -25.63 -15.42
C GLU A 239 4.69 -26.76 -15.48
N GLN A 240 3.41 -26.42 -15.38
CA GLN A 240 2.31 -27.40 -15.48
C GLN A 240 2.24 -28.07 -16.85
N ALA A 241 2.60 -27.34 -17.91
CA ALA A 241 2.70 -27.86 -19.26
C ALA A 241 3.98 -28.69 -19.51
N GLY A 242 4.91 -28.73 -18.55
CA GLY A 242 6.23 -29.37 -18.72
C GLY A 242 7.22 -28.55 -19.55
N ASP A 243 6.87 -27.31 -19.93
CA ASP A 243 7.77 -26.40 -20.64
C ASP A 243 8.68 -25.68 -19.65
N ARG A 244 9.72 -26.39 -19.25
CA ARG A 244 10.70 -25.93 -18.27
C ARG A 244 11.48 -24.70 -18.74
N GLU A 245 11.81 -24.61 -20.02
CA GLU A 245 12.57 -23.47 -20.55
C GLU A 245 11.74 -22.18 -20.46
N GLN A 246 10.47 -22.26 -20.87
CA GLN A 246 9.56 -21.14 -20.80
C GLN A 246 9.25 -20.74 -19.34
N ALA A 247 9.09 -21.71 -18.45
CA ALA A 247 8.93 -21.44 -17.02
C ALA A 247 10.12 -20.67 -16.43
N ILE A 248 11.35 -21.11 -16.72
CA ILE A 248 12.57 -20.44 -16.27
C ILE A 248 12.64 -19.01 -16.83
N ALA A 249 12.29 -18.81 -18.11
CA ALA A 249 12.30 -17.49 -18.73
C ALA A 249 11.36 -16.51 -18.01
N TRP A 250 10.13 -16.93 -17.72
CA TRP A 250 9.15 -16.10 -17.01
C TRP A 250 9.55 -15.83 -15.56
N TYR A 251 10.03 -16.84 -14.84
CA TYR A 251 10.49 -16.62 -13.47
C TYR A 251 11.72 -15.75 -13.37
N LYS A 252 12.65 -15.78 -14.35
CA LYS A 252 13.78 -14.86 -14.40
C LYS A 252 13.32 -13.40 -14.50
N LYS A 253 12.31 -13.11 -15.34
CA LYS A 253 11.72 -11.77 -15.43
C LYS A 253 11.15 -11.32 -14.08
N ALA A 254 10.29 -12.14 -13.46
CA ALA A 254 9.68 -11.82 -12.17
C ALA A 254 10.73 -11.70 -11.03
N ALA A 255 11.74 -12.56 -11.01
CA ALA A 255 12.83 -12.54 -10.03
C ALA A 255 13.72 -11.29 -10.18
N GLY A 256 13.94 -10.82 -11.42
CA GLY A 256 14.64 -9.57 -11.72
C GLY A 256 13.94 -8.35 -11.10
N GLN A 257 12.61 -8.39 -11.00
CA GLN A 257 11.79 -7.40 -10.31
C GLN A 257 11.71 -7.61 -8.79
N GLY A 258 12.51 -8.54 -8.23
CA GLY A 258 12.58 -8.79 -6.79
C GLY A 258 11.56 -9.80 -6.25
N ASN A 259 10.79 -10.49 -7.10
CA ASN A 259 9.79 -11.46 -6.64
C ASN A 259 10.44 -12.69 -5.97
N MET A 260 10.12 -12.91 -4.70
CA MET A 260 10.69 -14.03 -3.93
C MET A 260 10.13 -15.40 -4.33
N ARG A 261 8.85 -15.48 -4.73
CA ARG A 261 8.24 -16.74 -5.20
C ARG A 261 8.91 -17.21 -6.49
N ALA A 262 9.16 -16.29 -7.43
CA ALA A 262 9.88 -16.58 -8.67
C ALA A 262 11.32 -17.04 -8.41
N LYS A 263 12.04 -16.39 -7.47
CA LYS A 263 13.40 -16.81 -7.07
C LYS A 263 13.41 -18.23 -6.50
N GLU A 264 12.43 -18.56 -5.66
CA GLU A 264 12.31 -19.90 -5.09
C GLU A 264 11.98 -20.95 -6.15
N ARG A 265 11.05 -20.65 -7.08
CA ARG A 265 10.73 -21.56 -8.19
C ARG A 265 11.94 -21.81 -9.10
N LEU A 266 12.73 -20.78 -9.41
CA LEU A 266 13.98 -20.96 -10.16
C LEU A 266 14.96 -21.90 -9.45
N ARG A 267 15.09 -21.75 -8.12
CA ARG A 267 15.97 -22.62 -7.32
C ARG A 267 15.52 -24.08 -7.35
N LEU A 268 14.22 -24.33 -7.22
CA LEU A 268 13.64 -25.68 -7.28
C LEU A 268 13.86 -26.29 -8.67
N LEU A 269 13.49 -25.56 -9.72
CA LEU A 269 13.72 -26.00 -11.09
C LEU A 269 15.19 -26.33 -11.31
N SER A 270 16.14 -25.44 -11.01
CA SER A 270 17.56 -25.70 -11.20
C SER A 270 18.10 -26.93 -10.47
N ARG A 271 17.51 -27.32 -9.33
CA ARG A 271 17.87 -28.55 -8.60
C ARG A 271 17.35 -29.80 -9.29
N ASP A 272 16.10 -29.78 -9.75
CA ASP A 272 15.48 -30.93 -10.41
C ASP A 272 16.19 -31.28 -11.73
N GLY A 273 16.67 -30.26 -12.47
CA GLY A 273 17.45 -30.49 -13.70
C GLY A 273 18.89 -30.96 -13.46
N ALA A 274 19.38 -30.92 -12.22
CA ALA A 274 20.67 -31.51 -11.85
C ALA A 274 20.53 -32.96 -11.33
N ALA A 275 19.30 -33.43 -11.16
CA ALA A 275 18.97 -34.78 -10.68
C ALA A 275 18.64 -35.76 -11.82
N GLU A 276 18.54 -35.30 -13.07
CA GLU A 276 18.43 -36.19 -14.23
C GLU A 276 19.83 -36.57 -14.75
N PRO A 277 20.20 -37.87 -14.71
CA PRO A 277 21.51 -38.39 -15.14
C PRO A 277 21.63 -38.55 -16.67
#